data_AF-A0A256YQB1-F1
#
_entry.id   AF-A0A256YQB1-F1
#
_cell.length_a   1.000
_cell.length_b   1.000
_cell.length_c   1.000
_cell.angle_alpha   90.00
_cell.angle_beta   90.00
_cell.angle_gamma   90.00
#
_symmetry.space_group_name_H-M   'P 1'
#
loop_
_entity.id
_entity.type
_entity.pdbx_description
1 polymer ?
#
loop_
_entity_poly.entity_id
_entity_poly.type
_entity_poly.pdbx_seq_one_letter_code
_entity_poly.pdbx_strand_id
1 'polypeptide(L)'
;MVSEANLEYIDEAGYKYITALDKNQIAKVPGVTLGLFDSSDIERTIEQVTEAGFERYDENLYSRDLGDGGRKRHIICFNSTP
;
A
#
# COMPACT_ATOMS: atom_id res chain seq x y z
N MET A 1 -11.93 10.61 -5.90
CA MET A 1 -10.47 10.76 -5.76
C MET A 1 -10.18 12.24 -5.52
N VAL A 2 -9.35 12.58 -4.54
CA VAL A 2 -8.92 13.96 -4.28
C VAL A 2 -7.70 14.26 -5.17
N SER A 3 -7.60 15.45 -5.76
CA SER A 3 -6.45 15.80 -6.60
C SER A 3 -5.15 15.86 -5.79
N GLU A 4 -4.01 15.61 -6.44
CA GLU A 4 -2.69 15.73 -5.80
C GLU A 4 -2.47 17.14 -5.22
N ALA A 5 -2.89 18.18 -5.96
CA ALA A 5 -2.83 19.57 -5.50
C ALA A 5 -3.60 19.80 -4.18
N ASN A 6 -4.78 19.20 -4.01
CA ASN A 6 -5.54 19.33 -2.77
C ASN A 6 -4.84 18.62 -1.60
N LEU A 7 -4.17 17.49 -1.86
CA LEU A 7 -3.40 16.79 -0.82
C LEU A 7 -2.16 17.59 -0.41
N GLU A 8 -1.49 18.26 -1.35
CA GLU A 8 -0.37 19.16 -1.06
C GLU A 8 -0.80 20.33 -0.16
N TYR A 9 -1.96 20.94 -0.42
CA TYR A 9 -2.48 21.99 0.46
C TYR A 9 -2.75 21.50 1.90
N ILE A 10 -3.23 20.26 2.05
CA ILE A 10 -3.49 19.65 3.37
C ILE A 10 -2.16 19.36 4.09
N ASP A 11 -1.15 18.86 3.36
CA ASP A 11 0.20 18.64 3.86
C ASP A 11 0.85 19.94 4.34
N GLU A 12 0.78 21.02 3.54
CA GLU A 12 1.34 22.34 3.86
C GLU A 12 0.68 22.96 5.08
N ALA A 13 -0.63 22.76 5.25
CA ALA A 13 -1.37 23.21 6.42
C ALA A 13 -1.09 22.36 7.68
N GLY A 14 -0.32 21.28 7.58
CA GLY A 14 0.06 20.42 8.70
C GLY A 14 -1.07 19.53 9.22
N TYR A 15 -2.13 19.32 8.43
CA TYR A 15 -3.23 18.44 8.80
C TYR A 15 -2.88 16.97 8.58
N LYS A 16 -3.38 16.11 9.46
CA LYS A 16 -3.26 14.65 9.32
C LYS A 16 -4.41 14.12 8.47
N TYR A 17 -4.10 13.24 7.52
CA TYR A 17 -5.10 12.61 6.67
C TYR A 17 -4.71 11.17 6.32
N ILE A 18 -5.71 10.40 5.87
CA ILE A 18 -5.54 9.07 5.30
C ILE A 18 -6.09 9.13 3.88
N THR A 19 -5.31 8.65 2.92
CA THR A 19 -5.76 8.50 1.53
C THR A 19 -5.40 7.12 1.02
N ALA A 20 -6.27 6.57 0.18
CA ALA A 20 -5.90 5.47 -0.69
C ALA A 20 -5.15 6.01 -1.92
N LEU A 21 -4.22 5.21 -2.46
CA LEU A 21 -3.50 5.51 -3.70
C LEU A 21 -4.06 4.64 -4.82
N ASP A 22 -4.13 5.20 -6.03
CA ASP A 22 -4.46 4.42 -7.22
C ASP A 22 -3.26 3.59 -7.71
N LYS A 23 -3.51 2.57 -8.55
CA LYS A 23 -2.47 1.63 -9.04
C LYS A 23 -1.23 2.34 -9.63
N ASN A 24 -1.45 3.40 -10.40
CA ASN A 24 -0.38 4.20 -11.02
C ASN A 24 0.41 5.05 -10.01
N GLN A 25 -0.19 5.37 -8.86
CA GLN A 25 0.47 6.10 -7.77
C GLN A 25 1.22 5.16 -6.84
N ILE A 26 0.69 3.96 -6.58
CA ILE A 26 1.35 2.93 -5.77
C ILE A 26 2.74 2.59 -6.33
N ALA A 27 2.88 2.51 -7.66
CA ALA A 27 4.16 2.25 -8.32
C ALA A 27 5.25 3.30 -8.03
N LYS A 28 4.88 4.50 -7.58
CA LYS A 28 5.80 5.58 -7.24
C LYS A 28 6.25 5.54 -5.77
N VAL A 29 5.65 4.68 -4.94
CA VAL A 29 5.96 4.59 -3.50
C VAL A 29 7.25 3.78 -3.31
N PRO A 30 8.29 4.35 -2.67
CA PRO A 30 9.52 3.62 -2.38
C PRO A 30 9.25 2.36 -1.55
N GLY A 31 9.89 1.25 -1.92
CA GLY A 31 9.75 -0.03 -1.22
C GLY A 31 8.56 -0.88 -1.66
N VAL A 32 7.70 -0.39 -2.56
CA VAL A 32 6.65 -1.22 -3.19
C VAL A 32 7.22 -1.99 -4.38
N THR A 33 7.03 -3.31 -4.39
CA THR A 33 7.31 -4.18 -5.54
C THR A 33 6.01 -4.81 -6.02
N LEU A 34 5.41 -4.26 -7.08
CA LEU A 34 4.12 -4.73 -7.59
C LEU A 34 4.17 -6.15 -8.18
N GLY A 35 5.36 -6.62 -8.59
CA GLY A 35 5.53 -7.98 -9.13
C GLY A 35 5.20 -9.11 -8.15
N LEU A 36 5.06 -8.80 -6.86
CA LEU A 36 4.54 -9.73 -5.84
C LEU A 36 3.08 -10.14 -6.09
N PHE A 37 2.33 -9.36 -6.89
CA PHE A 37 0.91 -9.56 -7.15
C PHE A 37 0.62 -10.01 -8.59
N ASP A 38 1.65 -10.39 -9.36
CA ASP A 38 1.51 -10.76 -10.78
C ASP A 38 1.01 -12.21 -10.99
N SER A 39 0.89 -12.99 -9.91
CA SER A 39 0.38 -14.36 -9.98
C SER A 39 -1.16 -14.37 -10.12
N SER A 40 -1.65 -15.12 -11.11
CA SER A 40 -3.09 -15.41 -11.23
C SER A 40 -3.60 -16.41 -10.18
N ASP A 41 -2.67 -17.04 -9.45
CA ASP A 41 -2.93 -17.94 -8.34
C ASP A 41 -2.84 -17.17 -7.01
N ILE A 42 -3.95 -17.15 -6.27
CA ILE A 42 -4.09 -16.44 -5.00
C ILE A 42 -3.23 -17.06 -3.90
N GLU A 43 -3.09 -18.39 -3.88
CA GLU A 43 -2.33 -19.11 -2.84
C GLU A 43 -0.85 -18.80 -2.99
N ARG A 44 -0.37 -18.82 -4.24
CA ARG A 44 0.99 -18.41 -4.58
C ARG A 44 1.25 -16.93 -4.24
N THR A 45 0.29 -16.05 -4.48
CA THR A 45 0.41 -14.63 -4.11
C THR A 45 0.52 -14.48 -2.59
N ILE A 46 -0.30 -15.21 -1.82
CA ILE A 46 -0.26 -15.22 -0.35
C ILE A 46 1.11 -15.67 0.17
N GLU A 47 1.68 -16.73 -0.39
CA GLU A 47 3.04 -17.19 -0.04
C GLU A 47 4.08 -16.09 -0.30
N GLN A 48 4.05 -15.49 -1.50
CA GLN A 48 4.99 -14.43 -1.90
C GLN A 48 4.92 -13.19 -1.00
N VAL A 49 3.72 -12.72 -0.66
CA VAL A 49 3.56 -11.55 0.21
C VAL A 49 3.98 -11.87 1.65
N THR A 50 3.72 -13.09 2.12
CA THR A 50 4.16 -13.53 3.46
C THR A 50 5.69 -13.57 3.55
N GLU A 51 6.36 -14.12 2.54
CA GLU A 51 7.83 -14.10 2.43
C GLU A 51 8.39 -12.67 2.33
N ALA A 52 7.65 -11.78 1.67
CA ALA A 52 7.98 -10.35 1.59
C ALA A 52 7.68 -9.58 2.90
N GLY A 53 7.28 -10.26 3.97
CA GLY A 53 7.06 -9.67 5.29
C GLY A 53 5.73 -8.96 5.45
N PHE A 54 4.70 -9.35 4.70
CA PHE A 54 3.33 -8.93 4.99
C PHE A 54 2.79 -9.71 6.18
N GLU A 55 2.14 -8.99 7.09
CA GLU A 55 1.46 -9.55 8.25
C GLU A 55 -0.03 -9.72 7.94
N ARG A 56 -0.59 -10.85 8.35
CA ARG A 56 -2.03 -11.09 8.24
C ARG A 56 -2.78 -10.23 9.25
N TYR A 57 -3.64 -9.34 8.76
CA TYR A 57 -4.49 -8.48 9.57
C TYR A 57 -5.82 -9.17 9.92
N ASP A 58 -6.48 -9.76 8.92
CA ASP A 58 -7.72 -10.53 9.09
C ASP A 58 -7.77 -11.77 8.17
N GLU A 59 -8.95 -12.35 7.98
CA GLU A 59 -9.13 -13.55 7.16
C GLU A 59 -8.62 -13.36 5.73
N ASN A 60 -8.76 -12.17 5.15
CA ASN A 60 -8.47 -11.89 3.75
C ASN A 60 -7.50 -10.72 3.53
N LEU A 61 -7.11 -10.00 4.58
CA LEU A 61 -6.25 -8.83 4.47
C LEU A 61 -4.86 -9.11 5.00
N TYR A 62 -3.86 -8.88 4.14
CA TYR A 62 -2.45 -8.86 4.49
C TYR A 62 -1.95 -7.43 4.36
N SER A 63 -1.09 -6.99 5.27
CA SER A 63 -0.57 -5.62 5.25
C SER A 63 0.92 -5.59 5.53
N ARG A 64 1.61 -4.61 4.97
CA ARG A 64 3.00 -4.33 5.29
C ARG A 64 3.20 -2.85 5.49
N ASP A 65 3.82 -2.52 6.60
CA ASP A 65 4.30 -1.17 6.86
C ASP A 65 5.62 -0.94 6.13
N LEU A 66 5.65 0.07 5.27
CA LEU A 66 6.85 0.44 4.51
C LEU A 66 7.73 1.44 5.28
N GLY A 67 7.34 1.79 6.50
CA GLY A 67 8.03 2.73 7.36
C GLY A 67 7.68 4.18 7.06
N ASP A 68 8.38 5.07 7.76
CA ASP A 68 8.27 6.51 7.55
C ASP A 68 9.16 6.92 6.37
N GLY A 69 8.53 7.27 5.25
CA GLY A 69 9.21 7.84 4.08
C GLY A 69 9.64 9.31 4.28
N GLY A 70 9.64 9.80 5.51
CA GLY A 70 10.04 11.14 5.93
C GLY A 70 8.85 11.97 6.37
N ARG A 71 7.95 12.32 5.44
CA ARG A 71 6.71 13.06 5.75
C ARG A 71 5.46 12.19 5.78
N LYS A 72 5.51 11.01 5.17
CA LYS A 72 4.36 10.13 4.95
C LYS A 72 4.75 8.70 5.28
N ARG A 73 3.93 8.04 6.08
CA ARG A 73 3.99 6.61 6.35
C ARG A 73 3.08 5.89 5.36
N HIS A 74 3.61 4.88 4.68
CA HIS A 74 2.85 4.10 3.72
C HIS A 74 2.60 2.70 4.27
N ILE A 75 1.34 2.27 4.20
CA ILE A 75 0.92 0.92 4.51
C ILE A 75 0.34 0.36 3.22
N ILE A 76 0.91 -0.74 2.73
CA ILE A 76 0.37 -1.46 1.58
C ILE A 76 -0.47 -2.62 2.08
N CYS A 77 -1.66 -2.78 1.50
CA CYS A 77 -2.59 -3.84 1.84
C CYS A 77 -2.90 -4.70 0.62
N PHE A 78 -2.89 -6.01 0.79
CA PHE A 78 -3.32 -7.00 -0.17
C PHE A 78 -4.58 -7.69 0.34
N ASN A 79 -5.66 -7.58 -0.42
CA ASN A 79 -6.89 -8.31 -0.15
C ASN A 79 -6.90 -9.59 -1.00
N SER A 80 -6.94 -10.75 -0.36
CA SER A 80 -6.95 -12.06 -1.01
C SER A 80 -8.33 -12.50 -1.48
N THR A 81 -9.36 -11.66 -1.31
CA THR A 81 -10.70 -11.93 -1.83
C THR A 81 -10.72 -11.68 -3.34
N PRO A 82 -11.25 -12.61 -4.15
CA PRO A 82 -11.40 -12.45 -5.60
C PRO A 82 -12.24 -11.23 -6.03
#